data_AF-A0A959T0L7-F1
#
_entry.id   AF-A0A959T0L7-F1
#
_cell.length_a   1.000
_cell.length_b   1.000
_cell.length_c   1.000
_cell.angle_alpha   90.00
_cell.angle_beta   90.00
_cell.angle_gamma   90.00
#
_symmetry.space_group_name_H-M   'P 1'
#
loop_
_entity.id
_entity.type
_entity.pdbx_description
1 polymer ?
#
loop_
_entity_poly.entity_id
_entity_poly.type
_entity_poly.pdbx_seq_one_letter_code
_entity_poly.pdbx_strand_id
1 'polypeptide(L)'
;LHVVMGTAIVLLLGWTAFWLGFVVPAFIALGLRAYLFYAQHNFPTATFADKDGWSYVNAALGSSSYMKMSQVMHWFTGNIGYHHIHHLNARIPFYRLPEAFEAIPELQEAKTTSLMPGEIVRCLRLKVWDPQLGRMIGRRELTTG
;
A
#
# COMPACT_ATOMS: atom_id res chain seq x y z
N LEU A 1 9.26 24.18 -6.46
CA LEU A 1 10.10 23.17 -7.14
C LEU A 1 9.45 22.63 -8.42
N HIS A 2 8.38 21.83 -8.35
CA HIS A 2 7.76 21.19 -9.53
C HIS A 2 7.27 22.17 -10.62
N VAL A 3 6.69 23.32 -10.24
CA VAL A 3 6.29 24.37 -11.20
C VAL A 3 7.50 24.92 -11.93
N VAL A 4 8.57 25.27 -11.19
CA VAL A 4 9.82 25.79 -11.77
C VAL A 4 10.46 24.78 -12.71
N MET A 5 10.52 23.50 -12.33
CA MET A 5 11.02 22.43 -13.21
C MET A 5 10.16 22.26 -14.46
N GLY A 6 8.84 22.24 -14.31
CA GLY A 6 7.91 22.14 -15.43
C GLY A 6 8.06 23.31 -16.40
N THR A 7 8.10 24.55 -15.89
CA THR A 7 8.35 25.75 -16.71
C THR A 7 9.69 25.68 -17.41
N ALA A 8 10.78 25.29 -16.72
CA ALA A 8 12.09 25.13 -17.34
C ALA A 8 12.08 24.08 -18.46
N ILE A 9 11.42 22.92 -18.26
CA ILE A 9 11.31 21.88 -19.29
C ILE A 9 10.53 22.41 -20.50
N VAL A 10 9.43 23.11 -20.31
CA VAL A 10 8.66 23.70 -21.43
C VAL A 10 9.49 24.73 -22.18
N LEU A 11 10.18 25.63 -21.47
CA LEU A 11 10.98 26.69 -22.09
C LEU A 11 12.22 26.17 -22.82
N LEU A 12 12.87 25.11 -22.31
CA LEU A 12 14.13 24.60 -22.85
C LEU A 12 13.96 23.42 -23.82
N LEU A 13 12.93 22.59 -23.61
CA LEU A 13 12.74 21.29 -24.30
C LEU A 13 11.35 21.14 -24.93
N GLY A 14 10.44 22.09 -24.71
CA GLY A 14 9.11 22.12 -25.30
C GLY A 14 8.06 21.24 -24.60
N TRP A 15 6.83 21.34 -25.11
CA TRP A 15 5.66 20.67 -24.52
C TRP A 15 5.71 19.14 -24.57
N THR A 16 6.31 18.56 -25.62
CA THR A 16 6.44 17.11 -25.75
C THR A 16 7.28 16.52 -24.62
N ALA A 17 8.43 17.16 -24.31
CA ALA A 17 9.29 16.75 -23.21
C ALA A 17 8.59 16.92 -21.85
N PHE A 18 7.81 17.99 -21.69
CA PHE A 18 7.02 18.22 -20.48
C PHE A 18 5.99 17.12 -20.24
N TRP A 19 5.19 16.74 -21.24
CA TRP A 19 4.17 15.72 -21.05
C TRP A 19 4.77 14.32 -20.87
N LEU A 20 5.66 13.91 -21.76
CA LEU A 20 6.18 12.53 -21.77
C LEU A 20 7.29 12.30 -20.75
N GLY A 21 8.10 13.32 -20.45
CA GLY A 21 9.24 13.22 -19.52
C GLY A 21 8.93 13.65 -18.09
N PHE A 22 7.89 14.46 -17.88
CA PHE A 22 7.57 14.99 -16.55
C PHE A 22 6.18 14.59 -16.07
N VAL A 23 5.11 15.01 -16.76
CA VAL A 23 3.75 14.84 -16.24
C VAL A 23 3.29 13.38 -16.23
N VAL A 24 3.38 12.67 -17.35
CA VAL A 24 2.91 11.28 -17.44
C VAL A 24 3.68 10.36 -16.49
N PRO A 25 5.03 10.37 -16.44
CA PRO A 25 5.76 9.55 -15.48
C PRO A 25 5.45 9.90 -14.03
N ALA A 26 5.32 11.19 -13.70
CA ALA A 26 4.97 11.61 -12.34
C ALA A 26 3.57 11.14 -11.94
N PHE A 27 2.59 11.22 -12.85
CA PHE A 27 1.23 10.74 -12.62
C PHE A 27 1.20 9.22 -12.40
N ILE A 28 1.91 8.44 -13.23
CA ILE A 28 2.02 6.99 -13.07
C ILE A 28 2.69 6.65 -11.73
N ALA A 29 3.82 7.29 -11.41
CA ALA A 29 4.54 7.06 -10.16
C ALA A 29 3.69 7.40 -8.94
N LEU A 30 2.93 8.50 -8.99
CA LEU A 30 2.00 8.87 -7.92
C LEU A 30 0.88 7.84 -7.77
N GLY A 31 0.26 7.42 -8.88
CA GLY A 31 -0.80 6.42 -8.88
C GLY A 31 -0.33 5.07 -8.33
N LEU A 32 0.83 4.59 -8.76
CA LEU A 32 1.42 3.35 -8.27
C LEU A 32 1.74 3.42 -6.78
N ARG A 33 2.36 4.51 -6.30
CA ARG A 33 2.62 4.70 -4.87
C ARG A 33 1.33 4.74 -4.06
N ALA A 34 0.34 5.51 -4.49
CA ALA A 34 -0.95 5.60 -3.82
C ALA A 34 -1.61 4.21 -3.72
N TYR A 35 -1.55 3.42 -4.80
CA TYR A 35 -2.07 2.06 -4.81
C TYR A 35 -1.34 1.14 -3.83
N LEU A 36 0.00 1.19 -3.77
CA LEU A 36 0.79 0.35 -2.86
C LEU A 36 0.40 0.57 -1.39
N PHE A 37 0.17 1.80 -0.96
CA PHE A 37 -0.34 2.07 0.40
C PHE A 37 -1.81 1.67 0.54
N TYR A 38 -2.63 1.98 -0.46
CA TYR A 38 -4.06 1.66 -0.44
C TYR A 38 -4.30 0.15 -0.26
N ALA A 39 -3.73 -0.68 -1.13
CA ALA A 39 -3.92 -2.12 -1.11
C ALA A 39 -3.38 -2.76 0.17
N GLN A 40 -2.37 -2.15 0.80
CA GLN A 40 -1.82 -2.67 2.04
C GLN A 40 -2.69 -2.41 3.27
N HIS A 41 -3.74 -1.58 3.17
CA HIS A 41 -4.75 -1.34 4.21
C HIS A 41 -6.20 -1.62 3.76
N ASN A 42 -6.41 -1.84 2.47
CA ASN A 42 -7.73 -2.08 1.86
C ASN A 42 -7.71 -3.41 1.11
N PHE A 43 -7.56 -4.49 1.86
CA PHE A 43 -7.52 -5.85 1.36
C PHE A 43 -8.57 -6.72 2.07
N PRO A 44 -9.01 -7.84 1.45
CA PRO A 44 -10.19 -8.57 1.92
C PRO A 44 -10.12 -9.09 3.36
N THR A 45 -8.92 -9.42 3.83
CA THR A 45 -8.71 -10.00 5.16
C THR A 45 -8.33 -8.97 6.21
N ALA A 46 -8.23 -7.69 5.87
CA ALA A 46 -7.93 -6.62 6.83
C ALA A 46 -8.94 -6.64 7.97
N THR A 47 -8.49 -6.38 9.20
CA THR A 47 -9.36 -6.23 10.37
C THR A 47 -9.02 -4.98 11.15
N PHE A 48 -10.05 -4.32 11.66
CA PHE A 48 -9.91 -3.15 12.51
C PHE A 48 -10.52 -3.47 13.86
N ALA A 49 -9.70 -3.47 14.90
CA ALA A 49 -10.16 -3.75 16.25
C ALA A 49 -11.09 -2.64 16.75
N ASP A 50 -12.14 -3.03 17.48
CA ASP A 50 -12.93 -2.10 18.27
C ASP A 50 -12.14 -1.59 19.49
N LYS A 51 -12.76 -0.72 20.30
CA LYS A 51 -12.08 -0.08 21.42
C LYS A 51 -11.62 -1.09 22.48
N ASP A 52 -12.37 -2.16 22.68
CA ASP A 52 -12.16 -3.15 23.74
C ASP A 52 -11.11 -4.21 23.33
N GLY A 53 -11.02 -4.53 22.04
CA GLY A 53 -10.01 -5.42 21.45
C GLY A 53 -8.75 -4.72 20.95
N TRP A 54 -8.64 -3.39 21.15
CA TRP A 54 -7.54 -2.61 20.62
C TRP A 54 -6.22 -2.88 21.37
N SER A 55 -5.19 -3.23 20.61
CA SER A 55 -3.80 -3.14 21.06
C SER A 55 -2.95 -2.60 19.91
N TYR A 56 -1.81 -1.99 20.22
CA TYR A 56 -0.90 -1.49 19.18
C TYR A 56 -0.50 -2.59 18.19
N VAL A 57 -0.20 -3.79 18.69
CA VAL A 57 0.19 -4.94 17.87
C VAL A 57 -0.97 -5.41 16.99
N ASN A 58 -2.17 -5.57 17.56
CA ASN A 58 -3.35 -5.99 16.80
C ASN A 58 -3.75 -4.96 15.74
N ALA A 59 -3.66 -3.67 16.08
CA ALA A 59 -3.93 -2.59 15.13
C ALA A 59 -2.90 -2.60 14.01
N ALA A 60 -1.61 -2.70 14.32
CA ALA A 60 -0.54 -2.74 13.32
C ALA A 60 -0.69 -3.96 12.40
N LEU A 61 -0.72 -5.17 12.94
CA LEU A 61 -0.70 -6.41 12.14
C LEU A 61 -2.06 -6.77 11.52
N GLY A 62 -3.17 -6.40 12.17
CA GLY A 62 -4.51 -6.72 11.70
C GLY A 62 -4.99 -5.80 10.58
N SER A 63 -4.61 -4.52 10.61
CA SER A 63 -5.07 -3.50 9.65
C SER A 63 -4.08 -3.23 8.51
N SER A 64 -2.92 -3.87 8.52
CA SER A 64 -1.94 -3.80 7.44
C SER A 64 -1.58 -5.20 6.93
N SER A 65 -0.86 -5.28 5.82
CA SER A 65 -0.52 -6.57 5.20
C SER A 65 0.96 -6.70 4.86
N TYR A 66 1.35 -7.95 4.68
CA TYR A 66 2.53 -8.33 3.90
C TYR A 66 2.12 -8.46 2.42
N MET A 67 2.56 -7.53 1.57
CA MET A 67 2.32 -7.61 0.13
C MET A 67 3.35 -8.55 -0.51
N LYS A 68 2.89 -9.74 -0.91
CA LYS A 68 3.73 -10.70 -1.63
C LYS A 68 4.10 -10.14 -3.00
N MET A 69 5.39 -10.06 -3.27
CA MET A 69 5.93 -9.60 -4.54
C MET A 69 7.23 -10.33 -4.88
N SER A 70 7.67 -10.27 -6.13
CA SER A 70 8.95 -10.87 -6.53
C SER A 70 10.13 -10.08 -5.93
N GLN A 71 11.32 -10.70 -5.89
CA GLN A 71 12.53 -10.02 -5.41
C GLN A 71 12.83 -8.73 -6.18
N VAL A 72 12.55 -8.73 -7.49
CA VAL A 72 12.70 -7.54 -8.36
C VAL A 72 11.77 -6.41 -7.89
N MET A 73 10.52 -6.74 -7.54
CA MET A 73 9.57 -5.75 -7.05
C MET A 73 9.92 -5.28 -5.64
N HIS A 74 10.44 -6.15 -4.77
CA HIS A 74 10.98 -5.75 -3.47
C HIS A 74 12.12 -4.74 -3.63
N TRP A 75 13.04 -4.97 -4.57
CA TRP A 75 14.11 -4.01 -4.88
C TRP A 75 13.55 -2.69 -5.41
N PHE A 76 12.68 -2.73 -6.43
CA PHE A 76 12.15 -1.53 -7.08
C PHE A 76 11.31 -0.65 -6.13
N THR A 77 10.58 -1.28 -5.21
CA THR A 77 9.71 -0.58 -4.25
C THR A 77 10.38 -0.31 -2.92
N GLY A 78 11.66 -0.68 -2.76
CA GLY A 78 12.40 -0.50 -1.51
C GLY A 78 11.76 -1.25 -0.34
N ASN A 79 11.42 -2.53 -0.53
CA ASN A 79 10.84 -3.41 0.50
C ASN A 79 9.52 -2.93 1.11
N ILE A 80 8.75 -2.10 0.40
CA ILE A 80 7.46 -1.61 0.89
C ILE A 80 6.46 -2.73 1.20
N GLY A 81 6.66 -3.92 0.64
CA GLY A 81 5.78 -5.07 0.89
C GLY A 81 5.76 -5.55 2.34
N TYR A 82 6.79 -5.27 3.13
CA TYR A 82 6.85 -5.60 4.57
C TYR A 82 6.16 -4.53 5.44
N HIS A 83 5.07 -3.95 4.93
CA HIS A 83 4.41 -2.79 5.52
C HIS A 83 3.86 -3.08 6.92
N HIS A 84 3.45 -4.31 7.19
CA HIS A 84 3.03 -4.75 8.53
C HIS A 84 4.14 -4.63 9.58
N ILE A 85 5.38 -4.94 9.21
CA ILE A 85 6.54 -4.76 10.09
C ILE A 85 6.83 -3.28 10.28
N HIS A 86 6.72 -2.47 9.23
CA HIS A 86 6.89 -1.02 9.33
C HIS A 86 5.85 -0.39 10.26
N HIS A 87 4.58 -0.83 10.21
CA HIS A 87 3.55 -0.40 11.15
C HIS A 87 3.81 -0.84 12.58
N LEU A 88 4.36 -2.04 12.77
CA LEU A 88 4.72 -2.56 14.09
C LEU A 88 5.96 -1.86 14.67
N ASN A 89 6.93 -1.46 13.85
CA ASN A 89 8.09 -0.69 14.29
C ASN A 89 8.71 0.10 13.14
N ALA A 90 8.27 1.35 12.98
CA ALA A 90 8.74 2.25 11.93
C ALA A 90 10.21 2.68 12.07
N ARG A 91 10.89 2.34 13.19
CA ARG A 91 12.33 2.60 13.38
C ARG A 91 13.21 1.62 12.60
N ILE A 92 12.69 0.47 12.19
CA ILE A 92 13.42 -0.47 11.34
C ILE A 92 13.44 0.11 9.92
N PRO A 93 14.63 0.42 9.37
CA PRO A 93 14.70 0.95 8.02
C PRO A 93 14.32 -0.13 7.00
N PHE A 94 13.73 0.29 5.88
CA PHE A 94 13.16 -0.61 4.87
C PHE A 94 14.12 -1.70 4.36
N TYR A 95 15.42 -1.39 4.25
CA TYR A 95 16.41 -2.37 3.80
C TYR A 95 16.66 -3.51 4.81
N ARG A 96 16.25 -3.34 6.07
CA ARG A 96 16.37 -4.35 7.15
C ARG A 96 15.05 -5.07 7.46
N LEU A 97 13.93 -4.68 6.85
CA LEU A 97 12.65 -5.35 7.07
C LEU A 97 12.67 -6.84 6.71
N PRO A 98 13.36 -7.30 5.63
CA PRO A 98 13.50 -8.72 5.35
C PRO A 98 14.19 -9.47 6.50
N GLU A 99 15.23 -8.89 7.12
CA GLU A 99 15.94 -9.50 8.24
C GLU A 99 15.00 -9.71 9.44
N ALA A 100 14.16 -8.72 9.74
CA ALA A 100 13.16 -8.83 10.80
C ALA A 100 12.08 -9.88 10.48
N PHE A 101 11.63 -9.94 9.22
CA PHE A 101 10.66 -10.93 8.76
C PHE A 101 11.18 -12.37 8.91
N GLU A 102 12.43 -12.60 8.53
CA GLU A 102 13.05 -13.93 8.62
C GLU A 102 13.37 -14.32 10.08
N ALA A 103 13.78 -13.35 10.92
CA ALA A 103 14.19 -13.61 12.30
C ALA A 103 13.03 -13.86 13.28
N ILE A 104 11.81 -13.44 12.95
CA ILE A 104 10.64 -13.48 13.84
C ILE A 104 9.52 -14.25 13.14
N PRO A 105 9.35 -15.56 13.42
CA PRO A 105 8.35 -16.40 12.76
C PRO A 105 6.92 -15.85 12.80
N GLU A 106 6.53 -15.18 13.88
CA GLU A 106 5.20 -14.58 14.05
C GLU A 106 4.92 -13.47 13.03
N LEU A 107 5.96 -12.81 12.49
CA LEU A 107 5.79 -11.81 11.43
C LEU A 107 5.49 -12.43 10.07
N GLN A 108 5.68 -13.74 9.92
CA GLN A 108 5.40 -14.50 8.70
C GLN A 108 3.94 -14.96 8.63
N GLU A 109 3.24 -14.98 9.77
CA GLU A 109 1.79 -15.25 9.87
C GLU A 109 0.93 -14.01 9.52
N ALA A 110 1.56 -12.96 9.02
CA ALA A 110 0.89 -11.73 8.64
C ALA A 110 -0.18 -11.95 7.56
N LYS A 111 -1.22 -11.12 7.62
CA LYS A 111 -2.22 -11.06 6.56
C LYS A 111 -1.58 -10.60 5.27
N THR A 112 -1.97 -11.17 4.14
CA THR A 112 -1.29 -10.92 2.87
C THR A 112 -2.19 -10.36 1.79
N THR A 113 -1.59 -9.55 0.92
CA THR A 113 -2.14 -9.19 -0.40
C THR A 113 -1.04 -9.39 -1.46
N SER A 114 -1.30 -9.07 -2.73
CA SER A 114 -0.29 -9.16 -3.78
C SER A 114 -0.56 -8.19 -4.94
N LEU A 115 0.40 -8.09 -5.84
CA LEU A 115 0.28 -7.34 -7.10
C LEU A 115 -0.36 -8.17 -8.23
N MET A 116 -0.94 -9.35 -7.93
CA MET A 116 -1.65 -10.11 -8.95
C MET A 116 -2.90 -9.34 -9.41
N PRO A 117 -3.21 -9.27 -10.72
CA PRO A 117 -4.33 -8.46 -11.22
C PRO A 117 -5.68 -8.74 -10.54
N GLY A 118 -5.95 -10.00 -10.19
CA GLY A 118 -7.16 -10.37 -9.45
C GLY A 118 -7.21 -9.75 -8.05
N GLU A 119 -6.10 -9.78 -7.31
CA GLU A 119 -5.99 -9.17 -5.98
C GLU A 119 -6.09 -7.64 -6.05
N ILE A 120 -5.50 -7.02 -7.08
CA ILE A 120 -5.62 -5.58 -7.33
C ILE A 120 -7.09 -5.19 -7.46
N VAL A 121 -7.84 -5.90 -8.31
CA VAL A 121 -9.28 -5.63 -8.51
C VAL A 121 -10.07 -5.86 -7.23
N ARG A 122 -9.77 -6.92 -6.46
CA ARG A 122 -10.42 -7.19 -5.17
C ARG A 122 -10.19 -6.03 -4.19
N CYS A 123 -8.96 -5.57 -4.03
CA CYS A 123 -8.63 -4.45 -3.16
C CYS A 123 -9.38 -3.17 -3.58
N LEU A 124 -9.34 -2.83 -4.88
CA LEU A 124 -10.01 -1.64 -5.41
C LEU A 124 -11.55 -1.65 -5.31
N ARG A 125 -12.17 -2.80 -5.08
CA ARG A 125 -13.63 -2.89 -4.86
C ARG A 125 -14.04 -2.53 -3.43
N LEU A 126 -13.15 -2.68 -2.47
CA LEU A 126 -13.39 -2.38 -1.05
C LEU A 126 -13.38 -0.87 -0.81
N LYS A 127 -14.18 -0.38 0.14
CA LYS A 127 -14.31 1.06 0.41
C LYS A 127 -14.27 1.41 1.88
N VAL A 128 -14.91 0.60 2.71
CA VAL A 128 -15.05 0.89 4.14
C VAL A 128 -15.12 -0.39 4.94
N TRP A 129 -14.69 -0.31 6.20
CA TRP A 129 -14.86 -1.35 7.20
C TRP A 129 -16.29 -1.34 7.73
N ASP A 130 -16.93 -2.51 7.77
CA ASP A 130 -18.21 -2.72 8.42
C ASP A 130 -17.98 -3.43 9.78
N PRO A 131 -18.24 -2.76 10.92
CA PRO A 131 -18.06 -3.36 12.24
C PRO A 131 -19.04 -4.50 12.56
N GLN A 132 -20.24 -4.50 11.97
CA GLN A 132 -21.24 -5.55 12.21
C GLN A 132 -20.86 -6.84 11.48
N LEU A 133 -20.31 -6.70 10.27
CA LEU A 133 -19.86 -7.84 9.46
C LEU A 133 -18.41 -8.25 9.75
N GLY A 134 -17.65 -7.42 10.46
CA GLY A 134 -16.24 -7.67 10.77
C GLY A 134 -15.36 -7.78 9.51
N ARG A 135 -15.69 -7.04 8.45
CA ARG A 135 -14.95 -7.08 7.18
C ARG A 135 -15.04 -5.76 6.40
N MET A 136 -14.14 -5.61 5.44
CA MET A 136 -14.25 -4.57 4.42
C MET A 136 -15.43 -4.87 3.46
N ILE A 137 -16.18 -3.83 3.10
CA ILE A 137 -17.31 -3.91 2.16
C ILE A 137 -17.11 -2.97 0.96
N GLY A 138 -17.77 -3.31 -0.15
CA GLY A 138 -17.74 -2.51 -1.37
C GLY A 138 -18.94 -1.57 -1.54
N ARG A 139 -18.91 -0.75 -2.59
CA ARG A 139 -19.99 0.22 -2.89
C ARG A 139 -21.39 -0.38 -2.99
N ARG A 140 -21.52 -1.60 -3.53
CA ARG A 140 -22.81 -2.25 -3.71
C ARG A 140 -23.49 -2.60 -2.40
N GLU A 141 -22.70 -2.97 -1.40
CA GLU A 141 -23.20 -3.37 -0.07
C GLU A 141 -23.61 -2.14 0.74
N LEU A 142 -22.94 -1.00 0.55
CA LEU A 142 -23.26 0.26 1.22
C LEU A 142 -24.61 0.86 0.85
N THR A 143 -25.11 0.59 -0.35
CA THR A 143 -26.37 1.17 -0.85
C THR A 143 -27.61 0.36 -0.48
N THR A 144 -27.42 -0.79 0.17
CA THR A 144 -28.46 -1.76 0.53
C THR A 144 -28.67 -1.87 2.05
N GLY A 145 -27.91 -1.11 2.84
CA GLY A 145 -28.01 -1.03 4.30
C GLY A 145 -28.81 0.16 4.79
#